data_AF-A0A3B0BIL6-F1
#
_entry.id   AF-A0A3B0BIL6-F1
#
_cell.length_a   1.000
_cell.length_b   1.000
_cell.length_c   1.000
_cell.angle_alpha   90.00
_cell.angle_beta   90.00
_cell.angle_gamma   90.00
#
_symmetry.space_group_name_H-M   'P 1'
#
loop_
_entity.id
_entity.type
_entity.pdbx_description
1 polymer ?
#
loop_
_entity_poly.entity_id
_entity_poly.type
_entity_poly.pdbx_seq_one_letter_code
_entity_poly.pdbx_strand_id
1 'polypeptide(L)'
;MRGGSKPRVRRDLSDKPWPSAEAAPDGTPGALPAQALDHGTGYLLAAAVLRAVTEQRTTGGTRLARLSLARTAHWLTSDLARDEDGPGAADAYEPGPWLTEAGGPLGRVRYALPPVHVEGAPRDWAKLPARWGTDAPEWS
;
A
#
# COMPACT_ATOMS: atom_id res chain seq x y z
N MET A 1 -39.20 18.53 -28.71
CA MET A 1 -38.97 19.18 -27.40
C MET A 1 -37.73 18.55 -26.77
N ARG A 2 -36.86 19.39 -26.18
CA ARG A 2 -35.43 19.12 -25.89
C ARG A 2 -35.24 18.11 -24.74
N GLY A 3 -34.38 17.11 -24.95
CA GLY A 3 -33.87 16.24 -23.89
C GLY A 3 -32.78 16.96 -23.09
N GLY A 4 -33.06 17.26 -21.82
CA GLY A 4 -32.11 17.88 -20.90
C GLY A 4 -31.09 16.86 -20.37
N SER A 5 -29.84 16.98 -20.81
CA SER A 5 -28.71 16.28 -20.20
C SER A 5 -28.42 16.89 -18.82
N LYS A 6 -28.51 16.09 -17.75
CA LYS A 6 -28.13 16.55 -16.41
C LYS A 6 -26.61 16.73 -16.35
N PRO A 7 -26.09 17.87 -15.89
CA PRO A 7 -24.65 18.06 -15.77
C PRO A 7 -24.09 17.13 -14.69
N ARG A 8 -23.05 16.35 -15.05
CA ARG A 8 -22.20 15.66 -14.07
C ARG A 8 -21.45 16.71 -13.28
N VAL A 9 -21.80 16.89 -12.01
CA VAL A 9 -21.03 17.69 -11.07
C VAL A 9 -19.67 17.01 -10.90
N ARG A 10 -18.62 17.59 -11.49
CA ARG A 10 -17.25 17.26 -11.09
C ARG A 10 -17.06 17.87 -9.70
N ARG A 11 -17.04 17.03 -8.67
CA ARG A 11 -16.59 17.46 -7.34
C ARG A 11 -15.10 17.72 -7.45
N ASP A 12 -14.75 19.00 -7.33
CA ASP A 12 -13.37 19.40 -7.14
C ASP A 12 -12.94 19.00 -5.72
N LEU A 13 -11.98 18.08 -5.63
CA LEU A 13 -11.45 17.57 -4.37
C LEU A 13 -10.16 18.30 -3.96
N SER A 14 -9.68 19.26 -4.75
CA SER A 14 -8.41 19.96 -4.49
C SER A 14 -8.41 20.79 -3.21
N ASP A 15 -9.59 21.25 -2.78
CA ASP A 15 -9.70 22.27 -1.72
C ASP A 15 -10.08 21.70 -0.36
N LYS A 16 -10.31 20.38 -0.26
CA LYS A 16 -10.60 19.74 1.02
C LYS A 16 -9.27 19.35 1.67
N PRO A 17 -8.94 19.88 2.86
CA PRO A 17 -7.72 19.48 3.55
C PRO A 17 -7.75 17.96 3.76
N TRP A 18 -6.64 17.31 3.42
CA TRP A 18 -6.47 15.90 3.70
C TRP A 18 -6.61 15.68 5.20
N PRO A 19 -7.39 14.66 5.65
CA PRO A 19 -7.52 14.39 7.08
C PRO A 19 -6.14 14.15 7.71
N SER A 20 -5.90 14.72 8.89
CA SER A 20 -4.63 14.60 9.60
C SER A 20 -4.28 13.13 9.86
N ALA A 21 -3.00 12.78 9.68
CA ALA A 21 -2.49 11.44 9.99
C ALA A 21 -2.42 11.19 11.51
N GLU A 22 -2.24 12.26 12.28
CA GLU A 22 -2.21 12.21 13.75
C GLU A 22 -3.62 12.21 14.34
N ALA A 23 -3.74 11.63 15.54
CA ALA A 23 -4.97 11.67 16.30
C ALA A 23 -5.35 13.12 16.66
N ALA A 24 -6.64 13.42 16.65
CA ALA A 24 -7.14 14.70 17.15
C ALA A 24 -6.91 14.80 18.67
N PRO A 25 -6.88 16.02 19.25
CA PRO A 25 -6.69 16.22 20.69
C PRO A 25 -7.72 15.51 21.59
N ASP A 26 -8.88 15.15 21.04
CA ASP A 26 -9.93 14.38 21.74
C ASP A 26 -9.71 12.85 21.69
N GLY A 27 -8.60 12.39 21.10
CA GLY A 27 -8.26 10.98 20.96
C GLY A 27 -8.86 10.31 19.73
N THR A 28 -9.60 11.03 18.87
CA THR A 28 -10.10 10.49 17.60
C THR A 28 -8.92 10.11 16.71
N PRO A 29 -8.81 8.85 16.22
CA PRO A 29 -7.72 8.44 15.35
C PRO A 29 -7.67 9.27 14.05
N GLY A 30 -6.46 9.65 13.64
CA GLY A 30 -6.21 10.26 12.34
C GLY A 30 -6.45 9.28 11.18
N ALA A 31 -6.52 9.81 9.96
CA ALA A 31 -6.61 8.99 8.76
C ALA A 31 -5.21 8.79 8.18
N LEU A 32 -4.77 7.54 8.08
CA LEU A 32 -3.51 7.25 7.41
C LEU A 32 -3.60 7.72 5.94
N PRO A 33 -2.59 8.45 5.44
CA PRO A 33 -2.60 8.98 4.07
C PRO A 33 -2.54 7.89 2.99
N ALA A 34 -2.27 6.67 3.40
CA ALA A 34 -2.24 5.49 2.56
C ALA A 34 -2.78 4.28 3.34
N GLN A 35 -3.16 3.23 2.59
CA GLN A 35 -3.50 1.92 3.14
C GLN A 35 -2.25 1.14 3.59
N ALA A 36 -1.39 1.77 4.39
CA ALA A 36 -0.10 1.20 4.80
C ALA A 36 -0.28 -0.11 5.57
N LEU A 37 -1.28 -0.17 6.46
CA LEU A 37 -1.61 -1.39 7.21
C LEU A 37 -2.12 -2.49 6.29
N ASP A 38 -3.05 -2.18 5.37
CA ASP A 38 -3.55 -3.17 4.43
C ASP A 38 -2.44 -3.70 3.52
N HIS A 39 -1.55 -2.81 3.06
CA HIS A 39 -0.43 -3.17 2.20
C HIS A 39 0.59 -4.06 2.94
N GLY A 40 0.99 -3.66 4.15
CA GLY A 40 1.90 -4.42 4.99
C GLY A 40 1.34 -5.80 5.34
N THR A 41 0.09 -5.88 5.79
CA THR A 41 -0.55 -7.17 6.08
C THR A 41 -0.74 -8.00 4.82
N GLY A 42 -1.01 -7.37 3.67
CA GLY A 42 -1.08 -8.04 2.37
C GLY A 42 0.22 -8.77 2.00
N TYR A 43 1.38 -8.15 2.22
CA TYR A 43 2.67 -8.84 2.01
C TYR A 43 2.93 -9.97 2.98
N LEU A 44 2.56 -9.80 4.25
CA LEU A 44 2.67 -10.89 5.22
C LEU A 44 1.80 -12.09 4.79
N LEU A 45 0.60 -11.83 4.23
CA LEU A 45 -0.26 -12.87 3.69
C LEU A 45 0.39 -13.54 2.47
N ALA A 46 0.91 -12.77 1.53
CA ALA A 46 1.61 -13.31 0.35
C ALA A 46 2.80 -14.18 0.75
N ALA A 47 3.62 -13.74 1.70
CA ALA A 47 4.74 -14.50 2.24
C ALA A 47 4.27 -15.82 2.90
N ALA A 48 3.19 -15.77 3.68
CA ALA A 48 2.61 -16.97 4.28
C ALA A 48 2.11 -17.98 3.25
N VAL A 49 1.49 -17.51 2.15
CA VAL A 49 1.04 -18.36 1.04
C VAL A 49 2.24 -18.99 0.32
N LEU A 50 3.25 -18.21 -0.05
CA LEU A 50 4.46 -18.71 -0.71
C LEU A 50 5.16 -19.78 0.14
N ARG A 51 5.26 -19.54 1.45
CA ARG A 51 5.80 -20.52 2.39
C ARG A 51 4.94 -21.78 2.46
N ALA A 52 3.62 -21.64 2.56
CA ALA A 52 2.70 -22.77 2.60
C ALA A 52 2.81 -23.67 1.35
N VAL A 53 2.86 -23.06 0.16
CA VAL A 53 3.03 -23.80 -1.11
C VAL A 53 4.39 -24.48 -1.17
N THR A 54 5.45 -23.82 -0.72
CA THR A 54 6.80 -24.40 -0.68
C THR A 54 6.84 -25.63 0.22
N GLU A 55 6.33 -25.50 1.45
CA GLU A 55 6.29 -26.62 2.41
C GLU A 55 5.37 -27.74 1.96
N GLN A 56 4.23 -27.43 1.33
CA GLN A 56 3.33 -28.43 0.75
C GLN A 56 4.04 -29.23 -0.35
N ARG A 57 4.85 -28.59 -1.20
CA ARG A 57 5.58 -29.28 -2.28
C ARG A 57 6.70 -30.17 -1.76
N THR A 58 7.34 -29.82 -0.64
CA THR A 58 8.48 -30.56 -0.10
C THR A 58 8.06 -31.65 0.91
N THR A 59 7.02 -31.40 1.70
CA THR A 59 6.62 -32.26 2.83
C THR A 59 5.16 -32.69 2.81
N GLY A 60 4.34 -32.10 1.92
CA GLY A 60 2.91 -32.35 1.87
C GLY A 60 2.09 -31.60 2.95
N GLY A 61 0.80 -31.93 2.99
CA GLY A 61 -0.15 -31.39 3.96
C GLY A 61 -0.74 -30.03 3.60
N THR A 62 -1.53 -29.49 4.53
CA THR A 62 -2.25 -28.21 4.39
C THR A 62 -1.73 -27.24 5.46
N ARG A 63 -1.76 -25.94 5.17
CA ARG A 63 -1.39 -24.88 6.12
C ARG A 63 -2.55 -23.91 6.29
N LEU A 64 -2.65 -23.34 7.48
CA LEU A 64 -3.61 -22.28 7.81
C LEU A 64 -2.84 -21.10 8.40
N ALA A 65 -2.84 -19.98 7.70
CA ALA A 65 -2.31 -18.72 8.18
C ALA A 65 -3.46 -17.79 8.59
N ARG A 66 -3.33 -17.12 9.73
CA ARG A 66 -4.26 -16.07 10.18
C ARG A 66 -3.48 -14.79 10.41
N LEU A 67 -3.96 -13.72 9.80
CA LEU A 67 -3.36 -12.40 9.89
C LEU A 67 -4.38 -11.41 10.45
N SER A 68 -3.87 -10.36 11.10
CA SER A 68 -4.69 -9.30 11.69
C SER A 68 -4.04 -7.95 11.42
N LEU A 69 -4.82 -7.02 10.90
CA LEU A 69 -4.41 -5.62 10.72
C LEU A 69 -3.99 -5.02 12.06
N ALA A 70 -4.76 -5.25 13.13
CA ALA A 70 -4.46 -4.73 14.47
C ALA A 70 -3.14 -5.29 15.04
N ARG A 71 -2.86 -6.59 14.81
CA ARG A 71 -1.57 -7.18 15.22
C ARG A 71 -0.42 -6.62 14.37
N THR A 72 -0.64 -6.40 13.08
CA THR A 72 0.36 -5.80 12.20
C THR A 72 0.67 -4.37 12.65
N ALA A 73 -0.36 -3.59 12.99
CA ALA A 73 -0.20 -2.25 13.52
C ALA A 73 0.61 -2.26 14.83
N HIS A 74 0.24 -3.13 15.77
CA HIS A 74 0.96 -3.26 17.05
C HIS A 74 2.44 -3.60 16.84
N TRP A 75 2.73 -4.59 15.98
CA TRP A 75 4.10 -4.98 15.66
C TRP A 75 4.91 -3.81 15.09
N LEU A 76 4.35 -3.05 14.14
CA LEU A 76 5.00 -1.88 13.53
C LEU A 76 5.22 -0.73 14.52
N THR A 77 4.36 -0.56 15.52
CA THR A 77 4.45 0.58 16.44
C THR A 77 5.22 0.29 17.72
N SER A 78 5.29 -0.99 18.12
CA SER A 78 5.70 -1.40 19.47
C SER A 78 6.83 -2.42 19.49
N ASP A 79 6.92 -3.30 18.48
CA ASP A 79 7.85 -4.44 18.51
C ASP A 79 9.02 -4.26 17.53
N LEU A 80 8.86 -3.46 16.47
CA LEU A 80 9.98 -3.07 15.63
C LEU A 80 10.87 -2.14 16.44
N ALA A 81 12.12 -2.53 16.65
CA ALA A 81 13.13 -1.63 17.18
C ALA A 81 13.13 -0.36 16.31
N ARG A 82 12.83 0.78 16.92
CA ARG A 82 13.22 2.06 16.32
C ARG A 82 14.72 2.13 16.50
N ASP A 83 15.47 2.44 15.44
CA ASP A 83 16.88 2.79 15.61
C ASP A 83 16.93 3.94 16.61
N GLU A 84 17.43 3.68 17.81
CA GLU A 84 17.40 4.61 18.96
C GLU A 84 18.47 5.71 18.84
N ASP A 85 18.78 6.16 17.63
CA ASP A 85 19.78 7.20 17.40
C ASP A 85 19.13 8.59 17.45
N GLY A 86 18.74 8.99 18.66
CA GLY A 86 18.61 10.39 19.08
C GLY A 86 17.47 11.23 18.49
N PRO A 87 17.28 12.46 18.99
CA PRO A 87 16.31 13.40 18.44
C PRO A 87 16.73 13.76 17.01
N GLY A 88 16.02 13.19 16.02
CA GLY A 88 16.34 13.30 14.60
C GLY A 88 16.24 11.99 13.80
N ALA A 89 16.04 10.83 14.44
CA ALA A 89 15.99 9.53 13.75
C ALA A 89 14.93 9.40 12.64
N ALA A 90 13.84 10.17 12.70
CA ALA A 90 12.86 10.24 11.60
C ALA A 90 13.43 10.87 10.32
N ASP A 91 14.44 11.74 10.44
CA ASP A 91 15.14 12.39 9.32
C ASP A 91 16.26 11.52 8.72
N ALA A 92 16.57 10.36 9.31
CA ALA A 92 17.64 9.47 8.86
C ALA A 92 17.17 8.38 7.87
N TYR A 93 15.86 8.11 7.77
CA TYR A 93 15.36 7.11 6.83
C TYR A 93 15.32 7.66 5.41
N GLU A 94 16.20 7.14 4.56
CA GLU A 94 16.28 7.47 3.14
C GLU A 94 15.45 6.49 2.30
N PRO A 95 14.23 6.85 1.83
CA PRO A 95 13.38 5.95 1.06
C PRO A 95 13.83 5.80 -0.40
N GLY A 96 14.75 6.66 -0.86
CA GLY A 96 15.20 6.74 -2.26
C GLY A 96 15.49 5.40 -2.95
N PRO A 97 16.23 4.47 -2.33
CA PRO A 97 16.52 3.16 -2.91
C PRO A 97 15.29 2.28 -3.19
N TRP A 98 14.17 2.55 -2.50
CA TRP A 98 12.92 1.78 -2.60
C TRP A 98 11.86 2.47 -3.45
N LEU A 99 12.16 3.66 -3.97
CA LEU A 99 11.26 4.48 -4.76
C LEU A 99 11.76 4.57 -6.20
N THR A 100 10.82 4.62 -7.14
CA THR A 100 11.10 4.89 -8.55
C THR A 100 10.11 5.91 -9.10
N GLU A 101 10.31 6.34 -10.34
CA GLU A 101 9.42 7.26 -11.05
C GLU A 101 9.09 6.77 -12.45
N ALA A 102 7.84 7.01 -12.87
CA ALA A 102 7.41 6.78 -14.23
C ALA A 102 6.40 7.83 -14.70
N GLY A 103 6.33 8.05 -16.02
CA GLY A 103 5.27 8.84 -16.64
C GLY A 103 4.08 7.95 -16.99
N GLY A 104 2.86 8.41 -16.71
CA GLY A 104 1.63 7.66 -17.02
C GLY A 104 0.38 8.54 -17.18
N PRO A 105 -0.81 7.93 -17.23
CA PRO A 105 -2.10 8.63 -17.44
C PRO A 105 -2.47 9.66 -16.36
N LEU A 106 -1.79 9.60 -15.21
CA LEU A 106 -1.92 10.53 -14.09
C LEU A 106 -0.80 11.58 -14.05
N GLY A 107 0.07 11.62 -15.07
CA GLY A 107 1.29 12.44 -15.09
C GLY A 107 2.51 11.67 -14.60
N ARG A 108 3.52 12.40 -14.13
CA ARG A 108 4.71 11.80 -13.49
C ARG A 108 4.33 11.35 -12.08
N VAL A 109 4.55 10.08 -11.80
CA VAL A 109 4.27 9.46 -10.50
C VAL A 109 5.56 8.92 -9.89
N ARG A 110 5.75 9.18 -8.59
CA ARG A 110 6.79 8.57 -7.76
C ARG A 110 6.12 7.52 -6.88
N TYR A 111 6.64 6.30 -6.86
CA TYR A 111 5.99 5.18 -6.18
C TYR A 111 7.01 4.19 -5.60
N ALA A 112 6.57 3.39 -4.63
CA ALA A 112 7.37 2.34 -4.02
C ALA A 112 7.46 1.10 -4.91
N LEU A 113 8.66 0.55 -5.05
CA LEU A 113 8.90 -0.72 -5.72
C LEU A 113 8.34 -1.89 -4.89
N PRO A 114 8.07 -3.06 -5.50
CA PRO A 114 7.75 -4.27 -4.77
C PRO A 114 8.84 -4.58 -3.72
N PRO A 115 8.49 -4.82 -2.45
CA PRO A 115 9.45 -5.01 -1.35
C PRO A 115 10.09 -6.41 -1.35
N VAL A 116 9.64 -7.31 -2.22
CA VAL A 116 10.16 -8.67 -2.35
C VAL A 116 10.50 -8.92 -3.82
N HIS A 117 11.71 -9.41 -4.06
CA HIS A 117 12.17 -9.84 -5.38
C HIS A 117 12.48 -11.34 -5.34
N VAL A 118 12.03 -12.05 -6.39
CA VAL A 118 12.36 -13.45 -6.63
C VAL A 118 13.06 -13.52 -7.98
N GLU A 119 14.07 -14.38 -8.12
CA GLU A 119 14.77 -14.56 -9.38
C GLU A 119 13.79 -14.92 -10.51
N GLY A 120 13.91 -14.22 -11.64
CA GLY A 120 13.00 -14.37 -12.79
C GLY A 120 11.67 -13.62 -12.67
N ALA A 121 11.33 -13.05 -11.50
CA ALA A 121 10.15 -12.20 -11.35
C ALA A 121 10.43 -10.75 -11.80
N PRO A 122 9.41 -9.99 -12.22
CA PRO A 122 9.55 -8.56 -12.50
C PRO A 122 10.13 -7.80 -11.29
N ARG A 123 10.97 -6.80 -11.57
CA ARG A 123 11.53 -5.89 -10.55
C ARG A 123 10.62 -4.69 -10.25
N ASP A 124 9.59 -4.50 -11.05
CA ASP A 124 8.66 -3.39 -10.97
C ASP A 124 7.21 -3.90 -11.14
N TRP A 125 6.24 -3.04 -10.86
CA TRP A 125 4.83 -3.30 -11.07
C TRP A 125 4.52 -3.51 -12.55
N ALA A 126 3.71 -4.52 -12.85
CA ALA A 126 3.30 -4.83 -14.23
C ALA A 126 2.46 -3.70 -14.88
N LYS A 127 1.78 -2.89 -14.06
CA LYS A 127 0.94 -1.78 -14.49
C LYS A 127 1.17 -0.56 -13.61
N LEU A 128 1.28 0.60 -14.23
CA LEU A 128 1.29 1.88 -13.53
C LEU A 128 -0.11 2.29 -13.09
N PRO A 129 -0.24 3.13 -12.06
CA PRO A 129 -1.52 3.71 -11.68
C PRO A 129 -2.21 4.40 -12.87
N ALA A 130 -3.45 4.00 -13.13
CA ALA A 130 -4.32 4.59 -14.13
C ALA A 130 -5.50 5.33 -13.48
N ARG A 131 -6.31 6.00 -14.31
CA ARG A 131 -7.53 6.65 -13.82
C ARG A 131 -8.53 5.58 -13.37
N TRP A 132 -9.24 5.83 -12.28
CA TRP A 132 -10.21 4.86 -11.77
C TRP A 132 -11.29 4.55 -12.82
N GLY A 133 -11.59 3.27 -12.97
CA GLY A 133 -12.61 2.77 -13.90
C GLY A 133 -12.19 2.73 -15.36
N THR A 134 -10.88 2.83 -15.67
CA THR A 134 -10.38 2.68 -17.06
C THR A 134 -9.86 1.28 -17.39
N ASP A 135 -9.73 0.40 -16.40
CA ASP A 135 -9.32 -0.99 -16.65
C ASP A 135 -10.42 -1.77 -17.37
N ALA A 136 -10.02 -2.62 -18.31
CA ALA A 136 -10.91 -3.61 -18.89
C ALA A 136 -11.29 -4.63 -17.80
N PRO A 137 -12.55 -5.14 -17.78
CA PRO A 137 -12.99 -6.13 -16.80
C PRO A 137 -12.48 -7.53 -17.20
N GLU A 138 -11.17 -7.69 -17.30
CA GLU A 138 -10.48 -8.93 -17.64
C GLU A 138 -9.40 -9.26 -16.61
N TRP A 139 -9.07 -10.55 -16.50
CA TRP A 139 -7.92 -10.99 -15.72
C TRP A 139 -6.68 -10.88 -16.61
N SER A 140 -5.79 -9.95 -16.26
CA SER A 140 -4.52 -9.70 -16.96
C SER A 140 -3.33 -10.00 -16.08
#